data_AF-A0A1T4ZK45-F1
#
_entry.id   AF-A0A1T4ZK45-F1
#
_cell.length_a   1.000
_cell.length_b   1.000
_cell.length_c   1.000
_cell.angle_alpha   90.00
_cell.angle_beta   90.00
_cell.angle_gamma   90.00
#
_symmetry.space_group_name_H-M   'P 1'
#
loop_
_entity.id
_entity.type
_entity.pdbx_description
1 polymer ?
#
loop_
_entity_poly.entity_id
_entity_poly.type
_entity_poly.pdbx_seq_one_letter_code
_entity_poly.pdbx_strand_id
1 'polypeptide(L)'
;MNMRLLSATTILFSAVVLFPSIGLSQSSAAFEQGFTQQESSNNIAKTEYFVAQSIIRNPCPFGGSIAGDNCQLQAFGNGVVFPGVKYWVDANPKWPGIYYKGIQDKCPYGGTRAGVENCQLMKLNGKLTEGVRYWVDANPDWPGLYYRQPQKPQ
;
A
#
# COMPACT_ATOMS: atom_id res chain seq x y z
N MET A 1 47.20 -29.30 11.08
CA MET A 1 46.73 -30.24 10.05
C MET A 1 45.98 -29.41 9.01
N ASN A 2 46.64 -29.06 7.90
CA ASN A 2 46.53 -29.72 6.58
C ASN A 2 45.07 -29.73 6.07
N MET A 3 44.68 -29.20 4.91
CA MET A 3 45.35 -29.08 3.61
C MET A 3 44.49 -28.20 2.65
N ARG A 4 45.18 -27.48 1.74
CA ARG A 4 44.87 -27.23 0.30
C ARG A 4 43.59 -26.44 -0.06
N LEU A 5 43.59 -25.30 -0.78
CA LEU A 5 44.31 -24.83 -2.00
C LEU A 5 43.86 -25.54 -3.29
N LEU A 6 43.00 -24.86 -4.06
CA LEU A 6 42.66 -25.02 -5.50
C LEU A 6 42.08 -23.64 -5.94
N SER A 7 42.75 -22.78 -6.72
CA SER A 7 43.27 -22.85 -8.10
C SER A 7 42.22 -22.54 -9.18
N ALA A 8 42.43 -21.38 -9.85
CA ALA A 8 42.17 -20.99 -11.27
C ALA A 8 40.85 -21.43 -11.95
N THR A 9 40.19 -20.61 -12.77
CA THR A 9 40.66 -20.35 -14.15
C THR A 9 39.79 -19.26 -14.81
N THR A 10 40.47 -18.28 -15.41
CA THR A 10 39.99 -17.24 -16.32
C THR A 10 39.43 -17.83 -17.62
N ILE A 11 38.30 -17.32 -18.12
CA ILE A 11 37.93 -17.48 -19.54
C ILE A 11 37.44 -16.13 -20.08
N LEU A 12 38.31 -15.47 -20.85
CA LEU A 12 37.95 -14.48 -21.86
C LEU A 12 37.44 -15.24 -23.10
N PHE A 13 36.31 -14.84 -23.66
CA PHE A 13 36.02 -15.05 -25.07
C PHE A 13 35.61 -13.73 -25.72
N SER A 14 36.58 -13.16 -26.43
CA SER A 14 36.35 -12.21 -27.51
C SER A 14 35.76 -12.97 -28.70
N ALA A 15 34.64 -12.50 -29.24
CA ALA A 15 34.18 -12.89 -30.57
C ALA A 15 33.83 -11.61 -31.34
N VAL A 16 34.81 -11.16 -32.12
CA VAL A 16 34.63 -10.22 -33.22
C VAL A 16 33.93 -10.99 -34.34
N VAL A 17 32.73 -10.54 -34.73
CA VAL A 17 32.08 -10.99 -35.97
C VAL A 17 32.05 -9.82 -36.93
N LEU A 18 32.85 -9.94 -37.98
CA LEU A 18 32.86 -9.08 -39.16
C LEU A 18 31.95 -9.66 -40.24
N PHE A 19 31.55 -8.76 -41.15
CA PHE A 19 30.97 -8.94 -42.50
C PHE A 19 29.44 -9.09 -42.61
N PRO A 20 28.81 -8.69 -43.75
CA PRO A 20 29.15 -7.63 -44.72
C PRO A 20 27.97 -6.68 -45.01
N SER A 21 28.29 -5.55 -45.65
CA SER A 21 27.34 -4.60 -46.23
C SER A 21 26.52 -5.23 -47.36
N ILE A 22 25.19 -5.11 -47.28
CA ILE A 22 24.27 -5.37 -48.39
C ILE A 22 23.39 -4.14 -48.57
N GLY A 23 23.25 -3.75 -49.84
CA GLY A 23 22.81 -2.45 -50.31
C GLY A 23 21.33 -2.11 -50.12
N LEU A 24 21.09 -0.81 -50.32
CA LEU A 24 19.81 -0.14 -50.39
C LEU A 24 18.87 -0.77 -51.43
N SER A 25 17.59 -0.93 -51.04
CA SER A 25 16.48 -0.58 -51.92
C SER A 25 15.44 0.21 -51.12
N GLN A 26 15.18 1.43 -51.57
CA GLN A 26 14.15 2.32 -51.05
C GLN A 26 12.75 1.77 -51.36
N SER A 27 11.90 1.71 -50.33
CA SER A 27 10.45 1.73 -50.46
C SER A 27 9.92 2.65 -49.38
N SER A 28 9.82 3.94 -49.70
CA SER A 28 9.16 4.95 -48.89
C SER A 28 7.65 4.71 -48.95
N ALA A 29 7.12 4.06 -47.91
CA ALA A 29 5.73 4.22 -47.50
C ALA A 29 5.77 4.68 -46.03
N ALA A 30 5.83 6.00 -45.87
CA ALA A 30 5.61 6.66 -44.62
C ALA A 30 4.18 6.35 -44.15
N PHE A 31 4.05 5.59 -43.07
CA PHE A 31 2.89 5.68 -42.20
C PHE A 31 3.38 6.26 -40.90
N GLU A 32 3.57 7.58 -40.92
CA GLU A 32 3.60 8.40 -39.72
C GLU A 32 2.24 8.23 -39.03
N GLN A 33 2.15 7.32 -38.06
CA GLN A 33 1.33 7.63 -36.91
C GLN A 33 2.17 8.54 -36.03
N GLY A 34 2.14 9.82 -36.39
CA GLY A 34 2.52 10.90 -35.49
C GLY A 34 1.60 10.84 -34.28
N PHE A 35 1.96 10.04 -33.28
CA PHE A 35 1.44 10.21 -31.94
C PHE A 35 2.06 11.50 -31.42
N THR A 36 1.40 12.61 -31.71
CA THR A 36 1.85 13.93 -31.29
C THR A 36 2.07 13.89 -29.77
N GLN A 37 3.29 14.25 -29.32
CA GLN A 37 3.62 14.40 -27.89
C GLN A 37 2.63 15.32 -27.15
N GLN A 38 1.90 16.15 -27.89
CA GLN A 38 0.92 17.10 -27.37
C GLN A 38 -0.39 16.44 -26.87
N GLU A 39 -0.82 15.31 -27.43
CA GLU A 39 -1.97 14.56 -26.89
C GLU A 39 -1.63 13.80 -25.60
N SER A 40 -0.37 13.39 -25.42
CA SER A 40 0.10 12.76 -24.19
C SER A 40 0.07 13.74 -23.01
N SER A 41 0.59 14.96 -23.18
CA SER A 41 0.59 15.98 -22.12
C SER A 41 -0.81 16.46 -21.74
N ASN A 42 -1.73 16.58 -22.70
CA ASN A 42 -3.11 16.98 -22.42
C ASN A 42 -3.91 15.91 -21.67
N ASN A 43 -3.65 14.62 -21.96
CA ASN A 43 -4.31 13.53 -21.23
C ASN A 43 -3.73 13.33 -19.82
N ILE A 44 -2.42 13.57 -19.62
CA ILE A 44 -1.77 13.55 -18.30
C ILE A 44 -2.30 14.70 -17.44
N ALA A 45 -2.28 15.95 -17.93
CA ALA A 45 -2.75 17.11 -17.17
C ALA A 45 -4.25 17.01 -16.83
N LYS A 46 -5.07 16.45 -17.73
CA LYS A 46 -6.49 16.21 -17.48
C LYS A 46 -6.70 15.12 -16.43
N THR A 47 -5.91 14.06 -16.46
CA THR A 47 -5.98 12.96 -15.46
C THR A 47 -5.53 13.44 -14.08
N GLU A 48 -4.45 14.22 -13.98
CA GLU A 48 -3.99 14.82 -12.73
C GLU A 48 -5.04 15.75 -12.13
N TYR A 49 -5.72 16.54 -12.96
CA TYR A 49 -6.79 17.42 -12.52
C TYR A 49 -8.00 16.65 -11.96
N PHE A 50 -8.40 15.53 -12.57
CA PHE A 50 -9.50 14.69 -12.05
C PHE A 50 -9.13 13.97 -10.75
N VAL A 51 -7.89 13.47 -10.63
CA VAL A 51 -7.39 12.86 -9.38
C VAL A 51 -7.37 13.90 -8.26
N ALA A 52 -6.83 15.10 -8.51
CA ALA A 52 -6.82 16.19 -7.55
C ALA A 52 -8.24 16.65 -7.15
N GLN A 53 -9.17 16.76 -8.11
CA GLN A 53 -10.56 17.14 -7.79
C GLN A 53 -11.31 16.09 -6.96
N SER A 54 -11.06 14.80 -7.16
CA SER A 54 -11.70 13.74 -6.37
C SER A 54 -11.28 13.78 -4.89
N ILE A 55 -10.01 14.08 -4.60
CA ILE A 55 -9.49 14.26 -3.25
C ILE A 55 -10.09 15.51 -2.58
N ILE A 56 -10.37 16.56 -3.35
CA ILE A 56 -10.97 17.80 -2.82
C ILE A 56 -12.44 17.61 -2.42
N ARG A 57 -13.20 16.73 -3.11
CA ARG A 57 -14.63 16.53 -2.82
C ARG A 57 -14.90 15.52 -1.71
N ASN A 58 -14.03 14.52 -1.55
CA ASN A 58 -14.12 13.58 -0.45
C ASN A 58 -12.73 13.37 0.21
N PRO A 59 -12.41 14.11 1.28
CA PRO A 59 -11.15 13.97 1.99
C PRO A 59 -10.99 12.59 2.66
N CYS A 60 -12.09 11.83 2.80
CA CYS A 60 -12.13 10.49 3.37
C CYS A 60 -12.67 9.47 2.35
N PRO A 61 -11.88 9.10 1.32
CA PRO A 61 -12.36 8.29 0.20
C PRO A 61 -12.75 6.87 0.59
N PHE A 62 -12.24 6.35 1.71
CA PHE A 62 -12.57 5.02 2.23
C PHE A 62 -13.66 5.07 3.32
N GLY A 63 -14.41 6.17 3.37
CA GLY A 63 -15.47 6.41 4.34
C GLY A 63 -14.99 7.05 5.65
N GLY A 64 -15.93 7.27 6.57
CA GLY A 64 -15.68 7.96 7.83
C GLY A 64 -15.82 9.48 7.74
N SER A 65 -15.32 10.17 8.75
CA SER A 65 -15.38 11.63 8.90
C SER A 65 -13.98 12.22 9.11
N ILE A 66 -13.79 13.46 8.69
CA ILE A 66 -12.53 14.20 8.90
C ILE A 66 -12.27 14.36 10.40
N ALA A 67 -11.04 14.04 10.82
CA ALA A 67 -10.53 14.25 12.17
C ALA A 67 -9.10 14.81 12.09
N GLY A 68 -8.99 16.14 11.96
CA GLY A 68 -7.73 16.83 11.68
C GLY A 68 -7.17 16.42 10.31
N ASP A 69 -5.91 15.98 10.28
CA ASP A 69 -5.23 15.47 9.07
C ASP A 69 -5.57 14.01 8.74
N ASN A 70 -6.46 13.40 9.53
CA ASN A 70 -6.83 11.99 9.41
C ASN A 70 -8.33 11.85 9.12
N CYS A 71 -8.74 10.62 8.84
CA CYS A 71 -10.12 10.22 8.73
C CYS A 71 -10.45 9.23 9.83
N GLN A 72 -11.46 9.53 10.63
CA GLN A 72 -12.02 8.62 11.63
C GLN A 72 -13.07 7.76 10.94
N LEU A 73 -12.76 6.47 10.76
CA LEU A 73 -13.68 5.51 10.15
C LEU A 73 -14.78 5.08 11.12
N GLN A 74 -14.44 4.96 12.40
CA GLN A 74 -15.38 4.61 13.45
C GLN A 74 -14.93 5.19 14.79
N ALA A 75 -15.77 6.01 15.42
CA ALA A 75 -15.58 6.42 16.81
C ALA A 75 -15.92 5.25 17.74
N PHE A 76 -15.18 5.15 18.85
CA PHE A 76 -15.44 4.15 19.87
C PHE A 76 -16.10 4.77 21.10
N GLY A 77 -17.00 4.00 21.72
CA GLY A 77 -17.52 4.34 23.04
C GLY A 77 -16.51 4.02 24.14
N ASN A 78 -16.79 4.50 25.35
CA ASN A 78 -16.00 4.19 26.53
C ASN A 78 -15.91 2.68 26.76
N GLY A 79 -14.70 2.20 27.08
CA GLY A 79 -14.45 0.79 27.41
C GLY A 79 -14.33 -0.16 26.22
N VAL A 80 -14.42 0.34 24.98
CA VAL A 80 -14.16 -0.48 23.78
C VAL A 80 -12.65 -0.70 23.60
N VAL A 81 -11.86 0.34 23.79
CA VAL A 81 -10.39 0.29 23.75
C VAL A 81 -9.83 0.84 25.06
N PHE A 82 -8.66 0.34 25.45
CA PHE A 82 -8.02 0.67 26.72
C PHE A 82 -6.68 1.36 26.49
N PRO A 83 -6.42 2.50 27.17
CA PRO A 83 -5.12 3.17 27.10
C PRO A 83 -3.97 2.22 27.49
N GLY A 84 -2.85 2.32 26.77
CA GLY A 84 -1.65 1.50 27.01
C GLY A 84 -1.67 0.11 26.35
N VAL A 85 -2.81 -0.34 25.81
CA VAL A 85 -2.88 -1.58 25.03
C VAL A 85 -2.49 -1.30 23.57
N LYS A 86 -1.61 -2.14 23.02
CA LYS A 86 -1.18 -2.05 21.63
C LYS A 86 -2.17 -2.78 20.72
N TYR A 87 -2.96 -2.00 20.01
CA TYR A 87 -3.87 -2.51 18.98
C TYR A 87 -3.23 -2.42 17.60
N TRP A 88 -3.58 -3.36 16.72
CA TRP A 88 -3.32 -3.24 15.29
C TRP A 88 -4.59 -3.56 14.50
N VAL A 89 -4.61 -3.12 13.26
CA VAL A 89 -5.71 -3.34 12.33
C VAL A 89 -5.19 -4.23 11.22
N ASP A 90 -5.89 -5.33 10.95
CA ASP A 90 -5.65 -6.17 9.79
C ASP A 90 -6.73 -5.87 8.75
N ALA A 91 -6.32 -5.41 7.58
CA ALA A 91 -7.22 -5.12 6.46
C ALA A 91 -7.33 -6.29 5.46
N ASN A 92 -6.66 -7.42 5.73
CA ASN A 92 -6.75 -8.60 4.88
C ASN A 92 -8.21 -9.06 4.78
N PRO A 93 -8.77 -9.21 3.56
CA PRO A 93 -10.17 -9.62 3.39
C PRO A 93 -10.55 -10.94 4.06
N LYS A 94 -9.57 -11.84 4.31
CA LYS A 94 -9.79 -13.10 5.03
C LYS A 94 -9.98 -12.90 6.54
N TRP A 95 -9.31 -11.92 7.12
CA TRP A 95 -9.28 -11.68 8.57
C TRP A 95 -9.39 -10.18 8.91
N PRO A 96 -10.42 -9.46 8.44
CA PRO A 96 -10.48 -8.02 8.65
C PRO A 96 -10.91 -7.71 10.08
N GLY A 97 -10.13 -6.90 10.80
CA GLY A 97 -10.49 -6.53 12.16
C GLY A 97 -9.43 -5.77 12.94
N ILE A 98 -9.78 -5.49 14.19
CA ILE A 98 -8.90 -4.91 15.20
C ILE A 98 -8.46 -6.02 16.14
N TYR A 99 -7.17 -6.06 16.39
CA TYR A 99 -6.53 -7.10 17.17
C TYR A 99 -5.61 -6.50 18.23
N TYR A 100 -5.36 -7.27 19.27
CA TYR A 100 -4.35 -7.00 20.28
C TYR A 100 -3.73 -8.32 20.78
N LYS A 101 -2.57 -8.24 21.42
CA LYS A 101 -1.92 -9.41 22.01
C LYS A 101 -2.61 -9.77 23.33
N GLY A 102 -3.10 -10.99 23.43
CA GLY A 102 -3.67 -11.57 24.64
C GLY A 102 -2.61 -11.81 25.71
N ILE A 103 -3.07 -12.01 26.94
CA ILE A 103 -2.24 -12.25 28.12
C ILE A 103 -2.56 -13.65 28.63
N GLN A 104 -1.56 -14.55 28.69
CA GLN A 104 -1.73 -15.94 29.12
C GLN A 104 -2.89 -16.65 28.41
N ASP A 105 -2.92 -16.55 27.07
CA ASP A 105 -3.97 -17.12 26.21
C ASP A 105 -5.40 -16.62 26.48
N LYS A 106 -5.55 -15.51 27.21
CA LYS A 106 -6.83 -14.86 27.49
C LYS A 106 -6.93 -13.49 26.82
N CYS A 107 -8.17 -13.05 26.65
CA CYS A 107 -8.54 -11.76 26.08
C CYS A 107 -9.09 -10.83 27.17
N PRO A 108 -8.23 -10.26 28.04
CA PRO A 108 -8.66 -9.51 29.23
C PRO A 108 -9.37 -8.21 28.91
N TYR A 109 -9.16 -7.66 27.70
CA TYR A 109 -9.76 -6.41 27.24
C TYR A 109 -10.98 -6.65 26.34
N GLY A 110 -11.57 -7.85 26.41
CA GLY A 110 -12.71 -8.26 25.60
C GLY A 110 -12.34 -8.84 24.23
N GLY A 111 -13.35 -9.11 23.40
CA GLY A 111 -13.18 -9.75 22.10
C GLY A 111 -13.08 -11.28 22.16
N THR A 112 -12.67 -11.88 21.05
CA THR A 112 -12.58 -13.34 20.86
C THR A 112 -11.15 -13.75 20.54
N ARG A 113 -10.72 -14.91 21.04
CA ARG A 113 -9.39 -15.46 20.71
C ARG A 113 -9.26 -15.70 19.21
N ALA A 114 -8.17 -15.23 18.62
CA ALA A 114 -7.86 -15.31 17.19
C ALA A 114 -6.44 -15.84 16.98
N GLY A 115 -6.26 -17.14 17.18
CA GLY A 115 -4.95 -17.80 17.20
C GLY A 115 -4.44 -18.05 18.62
N VAL A 116 -3.13 -18.30 18.76
CA VAL A 116 -2.55 -18.66 20.07
C VAL A 116 -2.52 -17.45 20.99
N GLU A 117 -1.84 -16.38 20.57
CA GLU A 117 -1.55 -15.22 21.42
C GLU A 117 -2.37 -13.97 21.09
N ASN A 118 -3.27 -14.00 20.11
CA ASN A 118 -3.97 -12.81 19.64
C ASN A 118 -5.45 -12.85 19.98
N CYS A 119 -6.01 -11.67 20.23
CA CYS A 119 -7.42 -11.46 20.48
C CYS A 119 -7.97 -10.51 19.42
N GLN A 120 -9.03 -10.92 18.75
CA GLN A 120 -9.80 -10.06 17.86
C GLN A 120 -10.82 -9.30 18.70
N LEU A 121 -10.60 -8.00 18.86
CA LEU A 121 -11.52 -7.13 19.57
C LEU A 121 -12.81 -6.90 18.76
N MET A 122 -12.66 -6.67 17.45
CA MET A 122 -13.78 -6.36 16.57
C MET A 122 -13.51 -6.84 15.15
N LYS A 123 -14.51 -7.47 14.53
CA LYS A 123 -14.48 -7.84 13.11
C LYS A 123 -14.99 -6.70 12.24
N LEU A 124 -14.27 -6.36 11.18
CA LEU A 124 -14.54 -5.17 10.34
C LEU A 124 -14.82 -5.54 8.88
N ASN A 125 -15.66 -6.54 8.66
CA ASN A 125 -16.02 -7.03 7.33
C ASN A 125 -16.52 -5.92 6.41
N GLY A 126 -15.89 -5.76 5.24
CA GLY A 126 -16.29 -4.80 4.21
C GLY A 126 -16.06 -3.32 4.58
N LYS A 127 -15.46 -3.03 5.74
CA LYS A 127 -15.15 -1.66 6.17
C LYS A 127 -13.71 -1.25 5.87
N LEU A 128 -12.80 -2.23 5.77
CA LEU A 128 -11.39 -1.98 5.52
C LEU A 128 -11.07 -2.19 4.05
N THR A 129 -10.29 -1.27 3.48
CA THR A 129 -9.75 -1.36 2.13
C THR A 129 -8.31 -1.88 2.20
N GLU A 130 -8.00 -2.91 1.43
CA GLU A 130 -6.65 -3.46 1.37
C GLU A 130 -5.63 -2.41 0.90
N GLY A 131 -4.42 -2.42 1.48
CA GLY A 131 -3.37 -1.45 1.18
C GLY A 131 -3.49 -0.10 1.92
N VAL A 132 -4.60 0.17 2.59
CA VAL A 132 -4.76 1.37 3.43
C VAL A 132 -4.22 1.11 4.83
N ARG A 133 -3.40 2.02 5.35
CA ARG A 133 -2.83 1.91 6.69
C ARG A 133 -3.80 2.47 7.73
N TYR A 134 -4.48 1.56 8.42
CA TYR A 134 -5.35 1.89 9.54
C TYR A 134 -4.61 1.78 10.88
N TRP A 135 -5.08 2.52 11.89
CA TRP A 135 -4.67 2.35 13.28
C TRP A 135 -5.82 2.61 14.23
N VAL A 136 -5.67 2.15 15.47
CA VAL A 136 -6.58 2.44 16.57
C VAL A 136 -5.93 3.48 17.46
N ASP A 137 -6.66 4.54 17.77
CA ASP A 137 -6.32 5.47 18.85
C ASP A 137 -7.11 5.07 20.09
N ALA A 138 -6.40 4.86 21.20
CA ALA A 138 -6.97 4.50 22.49
C ALA A 138 -6.96 5.69 23.47
N ASN A 139 -6.64 6.90 22.99
CA ASN A 139 -6.79 8.11 23.79
C ASN A 139 -8.26 8.26 24.24
N PRO A 140 -8.54 8.43 25.55
CA PRO A 140 -9.89 8.61 26.06
C PRO A 140 -10.67 9.79 25.46
N ASP A 141 -9.98 10.83 24.98
CA ASP A 141 -10.61 12.04 24.43
C ASP A 141 -11.10 11.84 22.99
N TRP A 142 -10.50 10.91 22.24
CA TRP A 142 -10.85 10.62 20.85
C TRP A 142 -10.58 9.14 20.48
N PRO A 143 -11.21 8.18 21.16
CA PRO A 143 -10.97 6.78 20.88
C PRO A 143 -11.63 6.41 19.54
N GLY A 144 -10.91 5.67 18.70
CA GLY A 144 -11.45 5.30 17.40
C GLY A 144 -10.51 4.56 16.47
N LEU A 145 -11.05 4.21 15.31
CA LEU A 145 -10.34 3.64 14.17
C LEU A 145 -10.09 4.74 13.13
N TYR A 146 -8.84 4.88 12.71
CA TYR A 146 -8.39 5.96 11.85
C TYR A 146 -7.58 5.46 10.66
N TYR A 147 -7.50 6.31 9.63
CA TYR A 147 -6.52 6.23 8.54
C TYR A 147 -6.10 7.64 8.11
N ARG A 148 -4.98 7.77 7.41
CA ARG A 148 -4.49 9.08 6.94
C ARG A 148 -5.30 9.55 5.75
N GLN A 149 -5.57 10.85 5.67
CA GLN A 149 -6.10 11.43 4.45
C GLN A 149 -5.12 11.23 3.28
N PRO A 150 -5.62 11.05 2.04
CA PRO A 150 -4.76 11.13 0.86
C PRO A 150 -4.10 12.50 0.84
N GLN A 151 -2.77 12.55 0.78
CA GLN A 151 -2.10 13.82 0.61
C GLN A 151 -2.41 14.37 -0.77
N LYS A 152 -2.74 15.67 -0.85
CA LYS A 152 -2.78 16.35 -2.13
C LYS A 152 -1.39 16.26 -2.77
N PRO A 153 -1.27 15.95 -4.06
CA PRO A 153 -0.01 16.13 -4.78
C PRO A 153 0.48 17.56 -4.54
N GLN A 154 1.76 17.71 -4.16
CA GLN A 154 2.39 19.02 -3.97
C GLN A 154 2.76 19.64 -5.32
#